data_AF-A0AA51RT72-F1
#
_entry.id   AF-A0AA51RT72-F1
#
_cell.length_a   1.000
_cell.length_b   1.000
_cell.length_c   1.000
_cell.angle_alpha   90.00
_cell.angle_beta   90.00
_cell.angle_gamma   90.00
#
_symmetry.space_group_name_H-M   'P 1'
#
loop_
_entity.id
_entity.type
_entity.pdbx_description
1 polymer ?
#
loop_
_entity_poly.entity_id
_entity_poly.type
_entity_poly.pdbx_seq_one_letter_code
_entity_poly.pdbx_strand_id
1 'polypeptide(L)'
;MQRQTTKSLLTLAIGTLFSTSLWSNENDEIGELLYESSLMYWPVIEKCSKEVSPRYKKAYQDWLKNNKATIDAAKEALRKTMGEKATEKDVEALYKPQLDDLEMELVATTKEDLVSMCDATLEMMQENMN
;
A
#
# COMPACT_ATOMS: atom_id res chain seq x y z
N MET A 1 3.42 -9.53 -38.15
CA MET A 1 3.32 -8.19 -37.53
C MET A 1 1.95 -8.05 -36.90
N GLN A 2 1.87 -8.10 -35.57
CA GLN A 2 0.83 -7.43 -34.76
C GLN A 2 1.22 -7.64 -33.29
N ARG A 3 2.01 -6.70 -32.76
CA ARG A 3 2.17 -6.52 -31.31
C ARG A 3 0.97 -5.68 -30.87
N GLN A 4 -0.08 -6.33 -30.39
CA GLN A 4 -1.11 -5.62 -29.65
C GLN A 4 -0.59 -5.40 -28.23
N THR A 5 -0.30 -4.13 -27.99
CA THR A 5 -0.12 -3.43 -26.72
C THR A 5 -0.82 -4.07 -25.52
N THR A 6 -0.08 -4.82 -24.71
CA THR A 6 -0.34 -4.99 -23.27
C THR A 6 0.19 -3.78 -22.51
N LYS A 7 -0.34 -2.60 -22.87
CA LYS A 7 -0.32 -1.42 -22.01
C LYS A 7 -1.73 -1.32 -21.43
N SER A 8 -1.84 -1.04 -20.14
CA SER A 8 -3.10 -0.85 -19.38
C SER A 8 -3.65 -2.06 -18.62
N LEU A 9 -2.85 -2.65 -17.74
CA LEU A 9 -3.39 -3.28 -16.52
C LEU A 9 -3.04 -2.52 -15.24
N LEU A 10 -2.10 -1.56 -15.29
CA LEU A 10 -1.73 -0.74 -14.13
C LEU A 10 -2.67 0.45 -13.86
N THR A 11 -3.77 0.60 -14.59
CA THR A 11 -4.61 1.83 -14.55
C THR A 11 -5.98 1.61 -13.89
N LEU A 12 -6.28 0.43 -13.32
CA LEU A 12 -7.63 0.15 -12.80
C LEU A 12 -7.59 -0.74 -11.55
N ALA A 13 -7.23 -0.14 -10.40
CA ALA A 13 -7.58 -0.68 -9.09
C ALA A 13 -7.61 0.37 -7.94
N ILE A 14 -7.76 1.68 -8.22
CA ILE A 14 -8.01 2.71 -7.18
C ILE A 14 -9.44 3.27 -7.33
N GLY A 15 -10.40 2.41 -7.62
CA GLY A 15 -11.77 2.88 -7.82
C GLY A 15 -12.75 1.74 -7.87
N THR A 16 -13.24 1.31 -6.69
CA THR A 16 -14.65 1.02 -6.38
C THR A 16 -14.75 0.18 -5.12
N LEU A 17 -14.87 0.83 -3.95
CA LEU A 17 -15.61 0.28 -2.80
C LEU A 17 -16.45 1.39 -2.17
N PHE A 18 -17.39 1.94 -2.94
CA PHE A 18 -18.53 2.69 -2.40
C PHE A 18 -19.79 1.85 -2.58
N SER A 19 -20.15 1.06 -1.57
CA SER A 19 -21.54 0.71 -1.29
C SER A 19 -21.67 -0.05 0.03
N THR A 20 -21.98 0.68 1.11
CA THR A 20 -23.22 0.61 1.91
C THR A 20 -22.98 0.67 3.41
N SER A 21 -23.29 1.85 3.96
CA SER A 21 -23.97 2.11 5.24
C SER A 21 -23.47 1.39 6.50
N LEU A 22 -22.88 2.14 7.42
CA LEU A 22 -23.53 2.57 8.67
C LEU A 22 -22.60 3.56 9.39
N TRP A 23 -23.15 4.68 9.86
CA TRP A 23 -22.41 5.82 10.38
C TRP A 23 -21.51 5.47 11.57
N SER A 24 -20.21 5.37 11.31
CA SER A 24 -19.12 5.47 12.28
C SER A 24 -17.85 5.87 11.53
N ASN A 25 -17.62 7.18 11.48
CA ASN A 25 -16.34 7.86 11.22
C ASN A 25 -15.65 7.65 9.86
N GLU A 26 -15.68 8.69 9.01
CA GLU A 26 -14.73 8.87 7.90
C GLU A 26 -13.26 8.65 8.32
N ASN A 27 -12.93 8.87 9.61
CA ASN A 27 -11.61 8.61 10.17
C ASN A 27 -11.23 7.11 10.22
N ASP A 28 -12.20 6.20 10.32
CA ASP A 28 -11.93 4.76 10.38
C ASP A 28 -11.62 4.25 8.96
N GLU A 29 -12.37 4.68 7.94
CA GLU A 29 -12.09 4.36 6.52
C GLU A 29 -10.75 4.94 6.03
N ILE A 30 -10.43 6.20 6.38
CA ILE A 30 -9.13 6.81 6.07
C ILE A 30 -7.99 6.04 6.75
N GLY A 31 -8.20 5.60 8.00
CA GLY A 31 -7.24 4.79 8.73
C GLY A 31 -6.97 3.45 8.06
N GLU A 32 -8.02 2.73 7.67
CA GLU A 32 -7.92 1.43 6.99
C GLU A 32 -7.15 1.54 5.67
N LEU A 33 -7.47 2.54 4.85
CA LEU A 33 -6.74 2.83 3.60
C LEU A 33 -5.26 3.15 3.86
N LEU A 34 -4.97 3.89 4.93
CA LEU A 34 -3.60 4.22 5.32
C LEU A 34 -2.81 2.98 5.78
N TYR A 35 -3.46 2.09 6.52
CA TYR A 35 -2.87 0.81 6.95
C TYR A 35 -2.58 -0.09 5.75
N GLU A 36 -3.56 -0.31 4.86
CA GLU A 36 -3.37 -1.06 3.62
C GLU A 36 -2.23 -0.48 2.78
N SER A 37 -2.26 0.84 2.53
CA SER A 37 -1.22 1.53 1.76
C SER A 37 0.17 1.33 2.38
N SER A 38 0.28 1.38 3.72
CA SER A 38 1.56 1.16 4.41
C SER A 38 2.15 -0.23 4.16
N LEU A 39 1.29 -1.26 4.07
CA LEU A 39 1.71 -2.62 3.74
C LEU A 39 2.19 -2.72 2.28
N MET A 40 1.50 -2.07 1.36
CA MET A 40 1.84 -2.10 -0.08
C MET A 40 3.08 -1.26 -0.42
N TYR A 41 3.31 -0.15 0.27
CA TYR A 41 4.47 0.72 0.02
C TYR A 41 5.78 0.03 0.39
N TRP A 42 5.83 -0.74 1.48
CA TRP A 42 7.09 -1.27 1.98
C TRP A 42 7.82 -2.19 0.98
N PRO A 43 7.19 -3.20 0.34
CA PRO A 43 7.84 -4.04 -0.67
C PRO A 43 8.45 -3.23 -1.83
N VAL A 44 7.71 -2.24 -2.33
CA VAL A 44 8.18 -1.37 -3.42
C VAL A 44 9.39 -0.56 -2.94
N ILE A 45 9.27 0.12 -1.80
CA ILE A 45 10.35 0.92 -1.22
C ILE A 45 11.58 0.09 -0.90
N GLU A 46 11.40 -1.14 -0.40
CA GLU A 46 12.50 -2.03 -0.10
C GLU A 46 13.29 -2.34 -1.38
N LYS A 47 12.61 -2.73 -2.47
CA LYS A 47 13.25 -2.98 -3.76
C LYS A 47 13.90 -1.72 -4.34
N CYS A 48 13.19 -0.60 -4.33
CA CYS A 48 13.70 0.72 -4.75
C CYS A 48 14.97 1.12 -3.99
N SER A 49 15.00 0.87 -2.68
CA SER A 49 16.16 1.21 -1.84
C SER A 49 17.40 0.39 -2.16
N LYS A 50 17.20 -0.87 -2.57
CA LYS A 50 18.26 -1.82 -2.93
C LYS A 50 18.79 -1.60 -4.34
N GLU A 51 17.89 -1.35 -5.31
CA GLU A 51 18.23 -1.37 -6.73
C GLU A 51 18.36 0.01 -7.39
N VAL A 52 17.75 1.04 -6.79
CA VAL A 52 17.73 2.41 -7.33
C VAL A 52 18.50 3.37 -6.43
N SER A 53 18.03 3.60 -5.20
CA SER A 53 18.67 4.57 -4.29
C SER A 53 18.23 4.43 -2.83
N PRO A 54 19.13 4.54 -1.84
CA PRO A 54 18.75 4.55 -0.41
C PRO A 54 17.76 5.65 0.00
N ARG A 55 17.58 6.71 -0.83
CA ARG A 55 16.65 7.82 -0.56
C ARG A 55 15.21 7.36 -0.31
N TYR A 56 14.77 6.30 -1.00
CA TYR A 56 13.40 5.79 -0.90
C TYR A 56 13.10 5.26 0.51
N LYS A 57 14.05 4.51 1.09
CA LYS A 57 13.92 4.03 2.47
C LYS A 57 13.85 5.17 3.47
N LYS A 58 14.64 6.23 3.28
CA LYS A 58 14.61 7.42 4.16
C LYS A 58 13.25 8.12 4.07
N ALA A 59 12.74 8.37 2.86
CA ALA A 59 11.44 9.00 2.66
C ALA A 59 10.30 8.19 3.31
N TYR A 60 10.31 6.86 3.16
CA TYR A 60 9.34 5.99 3.84
C TYR A 60 9.47 6.03 5.36
N GLN A 61 10.69 6.08 5.91
CA GLN A 61 10.88 6.20 7.36
C GLN A 61 10.34 7.53 7.91
N ASP A 62 10.55 8.63 7.18
CA ASP A 62 10.03 9.95 7.53
C ASP A 62 8.49 9.95 7.46
N TRP A 63 7.91 9.36 6.41
CA TRP A 63 6.47 9.19 6.26
C TRP A 63 5.87 8.32 7.37
N LEU A 64 6.46 7.16 7.64
CA LEU A 64 6.00 6.23 8.67
C LEU A 64 6.05 6.89 10.05
N LYS A 65 7.08 7.68 10.35
CA LYS A 65 7.17 8.42 11.61
C LYS A 65 5.99 9.37 11.82
N ASN A 66 5.52 10.03 10.77
CA ASN A 66 4.40 10.97 10.84
C ASN A 66 3.05 10.25 10.92
N ASN A 67 2.94 9.06 10.32
CA ASN A 67 1.68 8.33 10.18
C ASN A 67 1.52 7.15 11.16
N LYS A 68 2.56 6.81 11.93
CA LYS A 68 2.60 5.58 12.74
C LYS A 68 1.39 5.45 13.67
N ALA A 69 1.02 6.52 14.37
CA ALA A 69 -0.07 6.48 15.33
C ALA A 69 -1.41 6.16 14.66
N THR A 70 -1.67 6.76 13.48
CA THR A 70 -2.88 6.52 12.69
C THR A 70 -2.90 5.11 12.13
N ILE A 71 -1.77 4.63 11.61
CA ILE A 71 -1.62 3.26 11.09
C ILE A 71 -1.84 2.22 12.20
N ASP A 72 -1.27 2.42 13.38
CA ASP A 72 -1.45 1.52 14.53
C ASP A 72 -2.91 1.51 14.99
N ALA A 73 -3.57 2.68 15.02
CA ALA A 73 -4.97 2.80 15.40
C ALA A 73 -5.90 2.09 14.40
N ALA A 74 -5.63 2.24 13.10
CA ALA A 74 -6.36 1.56 12.04
C ALA A 74 -6.20 0.05 12.10
N LYS A 75 -4.97 -0.45 12.30
CA LYS A 75 -4.70 -1.87 12.49
C LYS A 75 -5.51 -2.44 13.66
N GLU A 76 -5.58 -1.70 14.78
CA GLU A 76 -6.35 -2.11 15.95
C GLU A 76 -7.86 -2.05 15.71
N ALA A 77 -8.35 -1.07 14.94
CA ALA A 77 -9.75 -0.99 14.54
C ALA A 77 -10.15 -2.20 13.69
N LEU A 78 -9.36 -2.53 12.66
CA LEU A 78 -9.53 -3.73 11.84
C LEU A 78 -9.50 -5.01 12.68
N ARG A 79 -8.55 -5.12 13.60
CA ARG A 79 -8.49 -6.28 14.51
C ARG A 79 -9.78 -6.44 15.31
N LYS A 80 -10.37 -5.34 15.79
CA LYS A 80 -11.63 -5.37 16.54
C LYS A 80 -12.82 -5.77 15.67
N THR A 81 -12.88 -5.35 14.40
CA THR A 81 -13.95 -5.75 13.48
C THR A 81 -13.89 -7.24 13.14
N MET A 82 -12.69 -7.82 13.11
CA MET A 82 -12.47 -9.28 12.99
C MET A 82 -12.82 -10.06 14.28
N GLY A 83 -13.03 -9.37 15.40
CA GLY A 83 -13.42 -9.93 16.69
C GLY A 83 -12.27 -9.97 17.71
N GLU A 84 -12.62 -9.99 19.01
CA GLU A 84 -11.65 -9.83 20.12
C GLU A 84 -10.51 -10.86 20.15
N LYS A 85 -10.72 -12.03 19.53
CA LYS A 85 -9.72 -13.11 19.44
C LYS A 85 -8.78 -12.98 18.25
N ALA A 86 -9.04 -12.07 17.32
CA ALA A 86 -8.18 -11.84 16.17
C ALA A 86 -6.82 -11.26 16.62
N THR A 87 -5.76 -11.76 16.01
CA THR A 87 -4.37 -11.37 16.22
C THR A 87 -3.93 -10.39 15.14
N GLU A 88 -2.80 -9.72 15.35
CA GLU A 88 -2.21 -8.85 14.31
C GLU A 88 -1.89 -9.63 13.03
N LYS A 89 -1.49 -10.90 13.14
CA LYS A 89 -1.23 -11.76 11.98
C LYS A 89 -2.48 -12.06 11.18
N ASP A 90 -3.64 -12.14 11.84
CA ASP A 90 -4.91 -12.36 11.15
C ASP A 90 -5.26 -11.11 10.31
N VAL A 91 -5.00 -9.91 10.84
CA VAL A 91 -5.18 -8.65 10.12
C VAL A 91 -4.23 -8.59 8.92
N GLU A 92 -2.94 -8.89 9.09
CA GLU A 92 -1.97 -8.93 7.98
C GLU A 92 -2.33 -9.97 6.92
N ALA A 93 -2.91 -11.11 7.32
CA ALA A 93 -3.33 -12.17 6.41
C ALA A 93 -4.46 -11.73 5.45
N LEU A 94 -5.26 -10.71 5.80
CA LEU A 94 -6.28 -10.14 4.91
C LEU A 94 -5.67 -9.57 3.62
N TYR A 95 -4.45 -9.04 3.71
CA TYR A 95 -3.76 -8.36 2.61
C TYR A 95 -2.74 -9.26 1.91
N LYS A 96 -2.59 -10.51 2.35
CA LYS A 96 -1.64 -11.45 1.79
C LYS A 96 -1.80 -11.66 0.27
N PRO A 97 -3.01 -11.83 -0.29
CA PRO A 97 -3.17 -11.99 -1.74
C PRO A 97 -2.61 -10.80 -2.54
N GLN A 98 -2.91 -9.58 -2.12
CA GLN A 98 -2.44 -8.35 -2.76
C GLN A 98 -0.91 -8.18 -2.62
N LEU A 99 -0.35 -8.56 -1.47
CA LEU A 99 1.09 -8.56 -1.25
C LEU A 99 1.81 -9.60 -2.11
N ASP A 100 1.22 -10.79 -2.27
CA ASP A 100 1.77 -11.85 -3.13
C ASP A 100 1.75 -11.43 -4.61
N ASP A 101 0.65 -10.80 -5.06
CA ASP A 101 0.54 -10.25 -6.42
C ASP A 101 1.56 -9.13 -6.67
N LEU A 102 1.71 -8.21 -5.71
CA LEU A 102 2.69 -7.12 -5.77
C LEU A 102 4.13 -7.66 -5.81
N GLU A 103 4.45 -8.67 -5.01
CA GLU A 103 5.77 -9.29 -5.04
C GLU A 103 6.08 -9.92 -6.41
N MET A 104 5.09 -10.61 -6.99
CA MET A 104 5.23 -11.16 -8.34
C MET A 104 5.45 -10.07 -9.39
N GLU A 105 4.71 -8.97 -9.32
CA GLU A 105 4.88 -7.83 -10.22
C GLU A 105 6.30 -7.26 -10.07
N LEU A 106 6.71 -6.96 -8.83
CA LEU A 106 8.04 -6.41 -8.53
C LEU A 106 9.17 -7.30 -9.06
N VAL A 107 9.04 -8.62 -8.99
CA VAL A 107 10.03 -9.56 -9.56
C VAL A 107 10.12 -9.44 -11.08
N ALA A 108 8.99 -9.24 -11.76
CA ALA A 108 8.92 -9.09 -13.21
C ALA A 108 9.32 -7.68 -13.71
N THR A 109 9.32 -6.68 -12.83
CA THR A 109 9.61 -5.28 -13.16
C THR A 109 11.04 -5.08 -13.66
N THR A 110 11.20 -4.39 -14.79
CA THR A 110 12.50 -3.98 -15.31
C THR A 110 13.11 -2.85 -14.47
N LYS A 111 14.41 -2.60 -14.58
CA LYS A 111 15.03 -1.48 -13.83
C LYS A 111 14.44 -0.11 -14.20
N GLU A 112 14.08 0.11 -15.46
CA GLU A 112 13.48 1.37 -15.91
C GLU A 112 12.07 1.55 -15.33
N ASP A 113 11.24 0.51 -15.41
CA ASP A 113 9.88 0.54 -14.84
C ASP A 113 9.92 0.66 -13.31
N LEU A 114 10.92 0.06 -12.66
CA LEU A 114 11.10 0.14 -11.21
C LEU A 114 11.31 1.60 -10.78
N VAL A 115 12.11 2.39 -11.49
CA VAL A 115 12.31 3.81 -11.17
C VAL A 115 10.98 4.56 -11.19
N SER A 116 10.13 4.32 -12.20
CA SER A 116 8.80 4.92 -12.28
C SER A 116 7.89 4.50 -11.12
N MET A 117 7.88 3.21 -10.76
CA MET A 117 7.14 2.73 -9.58
C MET A 117 7.64 3.38 -8.29
N CYS A 118 8.97 3.54 -8.14
CA CYS A 118 9.56 4.16 -6.95
C CYS A 118 9.13 5.62 -6.80
N ASP A 119 9.16 6.39 -7.89
CA ASP A 119 8.81 7.81 -7.86
C ASP A 119 7.29 8.01 -7.66
N ALA A 120 6.45 7.18 -8.28
CA ALA A 120 5.01 7.17 -8.03
C ALA A 120 4.68 6.81 -6.56
N THR A 121 5.41 5.85 -5.97
CA THR A 121 5.23 5.49 -4.56
C THR A 121 5.59 6.65 -3.62
N LEU A 122 6.64 7.42 -3.96
CA LEU A 122 6.96 8.63 -3.19
C LEU A 122 5.84 9.68 -3.27
N GLU A 123 5.27 9.89 -4.45
CA GLU A 123 4.18 10.83 -4.67
C GLU A 123 2.94 10.46 -3.86
N MET A 124 2.50 9.19 -3.93
CA MET A 124 1.35 8.73 -3.14
C MET A 124 1.59 8.83 -1.63
N MET A 125 2.81 8.56 -1.15
CA MET A 125 3.16 8.80 0.27
C MET A 125 3.03 10.28 0.65
N GLN A 126 3.45 11.20 -0.22
CA GLN A 126 3.36 12.64 0.04
C GLN A 126 1.92 13.15 0.03
N GLU A 127 1.06 12.60 -0.82
CA GLU A 127 -0.38 12.90 -0.82
C GLU A 127 -1.04 12.47 0.50
N ASN A 128 -0.62 11.32 1.04
CA ASN A 128 -1.07 10.78 2.32
C ASN A 128 -0.40 11.46 3.55
N MET A 129 0.11 12.69 3.43
CA MET A 129 0.67 13.49 4.53
C MET A 129 -0.18 14.71 4.92
N ASN A 130 -1.25 15.02 4.17
CA ASN A 130 -2.12 16.19 4.38
C ASN A 130 -3.50 15.79 4.91
#